data_AF-A0A2M8FST6-F1
#
_entry.id   AF-A0A2M8FST6-F1
#
_cell.length_a   1.000
_cell.length_b   1.000
_cell.length_c   1.000
_cell.angle_alpha   90.00
_cell.angle_beta   90.00
_cell.angle_gamma   90.00
#
_symmetry.space_group_name_H-M   'P 1'
#
loop_
_entity.id
_entity.type
_entity.pdbx_description
1 polymer ?
#
loop_
_entity_poly.entity_id
_entity_poly.type
_entity_poly.pdbx_seq_one_letter_code
_entity_poly.pdbx_strand_id
1 'polypeptide(L)'
;MDICEAASFEREKTNRHPWELARIEVVKNFLTPVLTQKPTATILDLGCGDVFVAQQLSIQYSKATFHCVDIAFTPEIITTISEPVKNLPISLYSSTQELSSSISHKVDVVLLLDVIE
;
A
#
# COMPACT_ATOMS: atom_id res chain seq x y z
N MET A 1 -2.25 8.80 1.98
CA MET A 1 -3.33 9.74 2.37
C MET A 1 -4.65 9.00 2.37
N ASP A 2 -5.60 9.35 3.25
CA ASP A 2 -6.96 8.83 3.15
C ASP A 2 -7.60 9.33 1.84
N ILE A 3 -8.19 8.41 1.09
CA ILE A 3 -8.89 8.70 -0.16
C ILE A 3 -10.06 9.65 0.09
N CYS A 4 -10.71 9.55 1.25
CA CYS A 4 -11.82 10.43 1.62
C CYS A 4 -11.39 11.89 1.82
N GLU A 5 -10.13 12.12 2.19
CA GLU A 5 -9.55 13.45 2.41
C GLU A 5 -8.95 14.05 1.12
N ALA A 6 -8.74 13.23 0.09
CA ALA A 6 -8.15 13.65 -1.17
C ALA A 6 -9.15 14.49 -2.00
N ALA A 7 -9.24 15.79 -1.72
CA ALA A 7 -10.14 16.72 -2.41
C ALA A 7 -9.88 16.83 -3.93
N SER A 8 -8.71 16.42 -4.40
CA SER A 8 -8.40 16.11 -5.82
C SER A 8 -7.03 15.44 -5.92
N PHE A 9 -6.94 14.22 -6.46
CA PHE A 9 -5.67 13.49 -6.70
C PHE A 9 -4.60 14.28 -7.50
N GLU A 10 -4.99 15.33 -8.22
CA GLU A 10 -4.08 16.15 -9.03
C GLU A 10 -3.28 17.20 -8.22
N ARG A 11 -3.79 17.69 -7.08
CA ARG A 11 -3.17 18.82 -6.35
C ARG A 11 -1.94 18.45 -5.52
N GLU A 12 -1.70 17.18 -5.25
CA GLU A 12 -0.78 16.76 -4.18
C GLU A 12 0.46 16.00 -4.64
N LYS A 13 0.66 15.82 -5.94
CA LYS A 13 1.84 15.12 -6.47
C LYS A 13 3.17 15.80 -6.15
N THR A 14 3.18 17.07 -5.70
CA THR A 14 4.41 17.85 -5.51
C THR A 14 4.78 18.16 -4.06
N ASN A 15 3.89 18.00 -3.08
CA ASN A 15 4.21 18.20 -1.65
C ASN A 15 3.42 17.23 -0.76
N ARG A 16 3.97 16.04 -0.52
CA ARG A 16 3.41 15.06 0.41
C ARG A 16 3.51 15.55 1.85
N HIS A 17 2.52 15.21 2.67
CA HIS A 17 2.51 15.66 4.05
C HIS A 17 3.71 15.05 4.80
N PRO A 18 4.46 15.82 5.62
CA PRO A 18 5.64 15.31 6.34
C PRO A 18 5.36 14.05 7.17
N TRP A 19 4.13 13.90 7.67
CA TRP A 19 3.71 12.70 8.40
C TRP A 19 3.75 11.43 7.54
N GLU A 20 3.40 11.51 6.26
CA GLU A 20 3.47 10.36 5.35
C GLU A 20 4.92 9.93 5.08
N LEU A 21 5.82 10.91 4.94
CA LEU A 21 7.25 10.65 4.77
C LEU A 21 7.85 10.02 6.03
N ALA A 22 7.50 10.55 7.21
CA ALA A 22 7.93 9.97 8.48
C ALA A 22 7.39 8.53 8.65
N ARG A 23 6.13 8.29 8.29
CA ARG A 23 5.49 6.96 8.31
C ARG A 23 6.27 5.95 7.46
N ILE A 24 6.70 6.34 6.26
CA ILE A 24 7.52 5.47 5.39
C ILE A 24 8.82 5.07 6.10
N GLU A 25 9.55 6.01 6.69
CA GLU A 25 10.82 5.70 7.38
C GLU A 25 10.61 4.81 8.61
N VAL A 26 9.55 5.03 9.38
CA VAL A 26 9.20 4.16 10.52
C VAL A 26 8.89 2.74 10.04
N VAL A 27 8.03 2.59 9.03
CA VAL A 27 7.66 1.28 8.49
C VAL A 27 8.88 0.58 7.89
N LYS A 28 9.77 1.31 7.20
CA LYS A 28 11.04 0.76 6.69
C LYS A 28 11.90 0.17 7.80
N ASN A 29 12.00 0.82 8.95
CA ASN A 29 12.79 0.31 10.08
C ASN A 29 12.28 -1.05 10.60
N PHE A 30 10.96 -1.27 10.54
CA PHE A 30 10.36 -2.56 10.91
C PHE A 30 10.44 -3.60 9.78
N LEU A 31 10.27 -3.19 8.53
CA LEU A 31 10.27 -4.11 7.39
C LEU A 31 11.68 -4.57 6.99
N THR A 32 12.71 -3.71 7.11
CA THR A 32 14.07 -4.02 6.62
C THR A 32 14.62 -5.34 7.18
N PRO A 33 14.56 -5.63 8.49
CA PRO A 33 15.06 -6.89 9.03
C PRO A 33 14.30 -8.12 8.49
N VAL A 34 12.98 -8.01 8.33
CA VAL A 34 12.11 -9.07 7.81
C VAL A 34 12.43 -9.34 6.34
N LEU A 35 12.49 -8.29 5.53
CA LEU A 35 12.72 -8.39 4.09
C LEU A 35 14.18 -8.71 3.74
N THR A 36 15.13 -8.46 4.65
CA THR A 36 16.51 -8.96 4.50
C THR A 36 16.55 -10.49 4.61
N GLN A 37 15.76 -11.09 5.50
CA GLN A 37 15.69 -12.54 5.69
C GLN A 37 14.77 -13.22 4.67
N LYS A 38 13.68 -12.54 4.29
CA LYS A 38 12.71 -13.01 3.31
C LYS A 38 12.43 -11.93 2.26
N PRO A 39 13.29 -11.76 1.25
CA PRO A 39 13.15 -10.71 0.24
C PRO A 39 11.87 -10.81 -0.60
N THR A 40 11.29 -12.01 -0.71
CA THR A 40 10.05 -12.29 -1.44
C THR A 40 8.84 -12.39 -0.53
N ALA A 41 8.88 -11.71 0.63
CA ALA A 41 7.74 -11.73 1.54
C ALA A 41 6.52 -11.06 0.91
N THR A 42 5.35 -11.51 1.34
CA THR A 42 4.08 -10.92 0.93
C THR A 42 3.56 -10.00 2.04
N ILE A 43 3.34 -8.73 1.72
CA ILE A 43 2.84 -7.70 2.63
C ILE A 43 1.38 -7.40 2.29
N LEU A 44 0.53 -7.35 3.32
CA LEU A 44 -0.83 -6.85 3.24
C LEU A 44 -0.89 -5.47 3.89
N ASP A 45 -1.37 -4.47 3.18
CA ASP A 45 -1.64 -3.13 3.69
C ASP A 45 -3.15 -2.90 3.72
N LEU A 46 -3.74 -2.89 4.92
CA LEU A 46 -5.16 -2.61 5.10
C LEU A 46 -5.37 -1.12 5.36
N GLY A 47 -6.40 -0.52 4.77
CA GLY A 47 -6.61 0.93 4.85
C GLY A 47 -5.49 1.69 4.13
N CYS A 48 -5.03 1.15 3.00
CA CYS A 48 -3.85 1.63 2.29
C CYS A 48 -4.01 3.04 1.66
N GLY A 49 -5.24 3.57 1.64
CA GLY A 49 -5.55 4.89 1.12
C GLY A 49 -5.13 5.04 -0.34
N ASP A 50 -4.49 6.16 -0.66
CA ASP A 50 -3.97 6.45 -2.00
C ASP A 50 -2.75 5.61 -2.45
N VAL A 51 -2.35 4.59 -1.67
CA VAL A 51 -1.27 3.64 -1.99
C VAL A 51 0.12 4.28 -2.01
N PHE A 52 0.28 5.54 -1.61
CA PHE A 52 1.57 6.23 -1.64
C PHE A 52 2.65 5.52 -0.81
N VAL A 53 2.32 5.09 0.41
CA VAL A 53 3.26 4.39 1.29
C VAL A 53 3.70 3.06 0.68
N ALA A 54 2.74 2.23 0.26
CA ALA A 54 3.03 0.96 -0.41
C ALA A 54 3.85 1.16 -1.71
N GLN A 55 3.56 2.21 -2.49
CA GLN A 55 4.34 2.56 -3.67
C GLN A 55 5.82 2.80 -3.32
N GLN A 56 6.10 3.67 -2.34
CA GLN A 56 7.48 3.97 -1.93
C GLN A 56 8.20 2.72 -1.38
N LEU A 57 7.50 1.91 -0.58
CA LEU A 57 8.06 0.67 -0.04
C LEU A 57 8.35 -0.36 -1.16
N SER A 58 7.45 -0.50 -2.14
CA SER A 58 7.63 -1.45 -3.24
C SER A 58 8.80 -1.10 -4.17
N ILE A 59 9.10 0.19 -4.35
CA ILE A 59 10.27 0.64 -5.10
C ILE A 59 11.55 0.20 -4.39
N GLN A 60 11.61 0.35 -3.06
CA GLN A 60 12.76 -0.06 -2.27
C GLN A 60 12.89 -1.59 -2.14
N TYR A 61 11.76 -2.29 -2.00
CA TYR A 61 11.70 -3.74 -1.79
C TYR A 61 11.07 -4.45 -3.00
N SER A 62 11.70 -4.31 -4.16
CA SER A 62 11.17 -4.75 -5.46
C SER A 62 10.92 -6.26 -5.61
N LYS A 63 11.45 -7.08 -4.69
CA LYS A 63 11.21 -8.54 -4.66
C LYS A 63 9.99 -8.93 -3.83
N ALA A 64 9.52 -8.04 -2.96
CA ALA A 64 8.38 -8.27 -2.10
C ALA A 64 7.08 -7.91 -2.83
N THR A 65 5.99 -8.56 -2.47
CA THR A 65 4.67 -8.32 -3.08
C THR A 65 3.78 -7.59 -2.09
N PHE A 66 3.06 -6.58 -2.54
CA PHE A 66 2.17 -5.76 -1.73
C PHE A 66 0.72 -5.93 -2.18
N HIS A 67 -0.13 -6.40 -1.29
CA HIS A 67 -1.58 -6.41 -1.46
C HIS A 67 -2.18 -5.25 -0.67
N CYS A 68 -2.77 -4.29 -1.38
CA CYS A 68 -3.31 -3.06 -0.83
C CYS A 68 -4.83 -3.14 -0.83
N VAL A 69 -5.44 -3.08 0.35
CA VAL A 69 -6.89 -3.19 0.53
C VAL A 69 -7.44 -1.88 1.07
N ASP A 70 -8.42 -1.31 0.39
CA ASP A 70 -9.16 -0.15 0.88
C ASP A 70 -10.63 -0.24 0.51
N ILE A 71 -11.52 0.07 1.47
CA ILE A 71 -12.97 0.04 1.26
C ILE A 71 -13.44 1.21 0.39
N ALA A 72 -12.66 2.29 0.30
CA ALA A 72 -12.96 3.45 -0.53
C ALA A 72 -12.57 3.24 -2.01
N PHE A 73 -11.99 2.09 -2.37
CA PHE A 73 -11.69 1.77 -3.77
C PHE A 73 -12.95 1.51 -4.59
N THR A 74 -13.32 2.50 -5.40
CA THR A 74 -14.24 2.33 -6.53
C THR A 74 -13.45 2.01 -7.81
N PRO A 75 -14.10 1.49 -8.88
CA PRO A 75 -13.44 1.25 -10.16
C PRO A 75 -12.72 2.47 -10.74
N GLU A 76 -13.29 3.67 -10.57
CA GLU A 76 -12.71 4.93 -11.02
C GLU A 76 -11.42 5.27 -10.26
N ILE A 77 -11.44 5.06 -8.93
CA ILE A 77 -10.27 5.29 -8.06
C ILE A 77 -9.17 4.29 -8.37
N ILE A 78 -9.50 2.99 -8.48
CA ILE A 78 -8.54 1.95 -8.88
C ILE A 78 -7.90 2.29 -10.21
N THR A 79 -8.69 2.73 -11.20
CA THR A 79 -8.15 3.13 -12.51
C THR A 79 -7.13 4.26 -12.36
N THR A 80 -7.44 5.26 -11.53
CA THR A 80 -6.55 6.42 -11.27
C THR A 80 -5.25 6.01 -10.57
N ILE A 81 -5.32 5.10 -9.59
CA ILE A 81 -4.17 4.66 -8.79
C ILE A 81 -3.34 3.61 -9.54
N SER A 82 -3.96 2.82 -10.42
CA SER A 82 -3.32 1.71 -11.12
C SER A 82 -2.18 2.17 -12.04
N GLU A 83 -2.28 3.33 -12.67
CA GLU A 83 -1.28 3.81 -13.63
C GLU A 83 0.08 4.11 -12.94
N PRO A 84 0.15 4.86 -11.81
CA PRO A 84 1.38 5.02 -11.04
C PRO A 84 2.02 3.74 -10.50
N VAL A 85 1.25 2.66 -10.32
CA VAL A 85 1.74 1.41 -9.70
C VAL A 85 1.84 0.24 -10.67
N LYS A 86 1.54 0.45 -11.95
CA LYS A 86 1.44 -0.60 -12.98
C LYS A 86 2.66 -1.52 -13.10
N ASN A 87 3.85 -0.98 -12.88
CA ASN A 87 5.13 -1.72 -12.99
C ASN A 87 5.72 -2.09 -11.62
N LEU A 88 4.95 -1.93 -10.55
CA LEU A 88 5.35 -2.27 -9.19
C LEU A 88 4.66 -3.57 -8.76
N PRO A 89 5.24 -4.32 -7.81
CA PRO A 89 4.64 -5.55 -7.29
C PRO A 89 3.49 -5.24 -6.33
N ILE A 90 2.51 -4.46 -6.80
CA ILE A 90 1.34 -3.98 -6.05
C ILE A 90 0.07 -4.55 -6.69
N SER A 91 -0.84 -5.05 -5.87
CA SER A 91 -2.19 -5.43 -6.26
C SER A 91 -3.20 -4.70 -5.38
N LEU A 92 -4.26 -4.18 -5.99
CA LEU A 92 -5.29 -3.38 -5.33
C LEU A 92 -6.57 -4.20 -5.16
N TYR A 93 -7.21 -4.09 -4.00
CA TYR A 93 -8.46 -4.80 -3.70
C TYR A 93 -9.42 -3.90 -2.93
N SER A 94 -10.70 -3.95 -3.28
CA SER A 94 -11.76 -3.20 -2.61
C SER A 94 -12.21 -3.82 -1.29
N SER A 95 -11.83 -5.08 -1.02
CA SER A 95 -12.21 -5.80 0.18
C SER A 95 -11.26 -6.95 0.52
N THR A 96 -11.30 -7.40 1.77
CA THR A 96 -10.55 -8.60 2.20
C THR A 96 -11.12 -9.89 1.59
N GLN A 97 -12.41 -9.91 1.25
CA GLN A 97 -13.05 -11.02 0.53
C GLN A 97 -12.48 -11.15 -0.89
N GLU A 98 -12.35 -10.03 -1.61
CA GLU A 98 -11.73 -10.00 -2.94
C GLU A 98 -10.27 -10.48 -2.90
N LEU A 99 -9.50 -9.99 -1.91
CA LEU A 99 -8.15 -10.47 -1.66
C LEU A 99 -8.12 -11.99 -1.43
N SER A 100 -8.94 -12.49 -0.50
CA SER A 100 -8.96 -13.91 -0.13
C SER A 100 -9.34 -14.84 -1.28
N SER A 101 -10.11 -14.33 -2.25
CA SER A 101 -10.46 -15.06 -3.47
C SER A 101 -9.33 -15.04 -4.50
N SER A 102 -8.43 -14.06 -4.41
CA SER A 102 -7.34 -13.82 -5.38
C SER A 102 -6.01 -14.45 -4.97
N ILE A 103 -5.78 -14.66 -3.67
CA ILE A 103 -4.55 -15.27 -3.15
C ILE A 103 -4.83 -16.59 -2.44
N SER A 104 -3.99 -17.58 -2.69
CA SER A 104 -4.05 -18.92 -2.07
C SER A 104 -3.09 -19.09 -0.90
N HIS A 105 -2.19 -18.12 -0.69
CA HIS A 105 -1.11 -18.18 0.29
C HIS A 105 -1.32 -17.17 1.42
N LYS A 106 -0.78 -17.49 2.60
CA LYS A 106 -0.76 -16.55 3.73
C LYS A 106 0.18 -15.39 3.43
N VAL A 107 -0.17 -14.22 3.94
CA VAL A 107 0.71 -13.05 3.95
C VAL A 107 1.70 -13.16 5.12
N ASP A 108 2.88 -12.58 4.96
CA ASP A 108 3.97 -12.62 5.94
C ASP A 108 3.90 -11.45 6.92
N VAL A 109 3.46 -10.28 6.43
CA VAL A 109 3.34 -9.06 7.21
C VAL A 109 1.99 -8.42 6.92
N VAL A 110 1.33 -7.92 7.96
CA VAL A 110 0.13 -7.08 7.85
C VAL A 110 0.46 -5.69 8.40
N LEU A 111 0.23 -4.66 7.60
CA LEU A 111 0.33 -3.27 7.98
C LEU A 111 -1.09 -2.76 8.31
N LEU A 112 -1.23 -2.21 9.51
CA LEU A 112 -2.44 -1.59 10.03
C LEU A 112 -2.08 -0.16 10.47
N LEU A 113 -1.88 0.72 9.50
CA LEU A 113 -1.34 2.06 9.74
C LEU A 113 -2.49 3.03 9.96
N ASP A 114 -2.88 3.25 11.22
CA ASP A 114 -3.96 4.18 11.59
C ASP A 114 -5.37 3.69 11.18
N VAL A 115 -5.62 2.38 11.34
CA VAL A 115 -6.87 1.70 10.92
C VAL A 115 -7.72 1.24 12.09
N ILE A 116 -7.13 1.08 13.28
CA ILE A 116 -7.81 0.63 14.50
C ILE A 116 -7.85 1.81 15.46
N GLU A 117 -9.05 2.28 15.77
CA GLU A 117 -9.36 3.36 16.72
C GLU A 117 -10.18 2.85 17.92
#